data_AF-A0A7W1EXL8-F1
#
_entry.id   AF-A0A7W1EXL8-F1
#
_cell.length_a   1.000
_cell.length_b   1.000
_cell.length_c   1.000
_cell.angle_alpha   90.00
_cell.angle_beta   90.00
_cell.angle_gamma   90.00
#
_symmetry.space_group_name_H-M   'P 1'
#
loop_
_entity.id
_entity.type
_entity.pdbx_description
1 polymer ?
#
loop_
_entity_poly.entity_id
_entity_poly.type
_entity_poly.pdbx_seq_one_letter_code
_entity_poly.pdbx_strand_id
1 'polypeptide(L)'
;MKKLILFSSAAVILILNSCTTQMYVSNAVNAPLLKEKGEVHINVTQNDLQVAAALGKNFGVMANGFYMNYKDNSTNYKHDGILGEAAIGYFKPYENNLVFEAFVGAGGGRVSKQQTFTDNNNNSYLANFNANATKFFIQPDIGYKTKYFDAVFSPRFSAVKYTSFDQTNYPEVELHNDYLDNNNLLGPIFMFAEPAVTLRGGYKFVKLQFQYGLTINMTPNDIKHADNFSSLGLVINIAKWYNNNNNEDVKIQEMKKVD
;
A
#
# COMPACT_ATOMS: atom_id res chain seq x y z
N MET A 1 -33.58 34.08 -11.59
CA MET A 1 -32.53 33.72 -10.62
C MET A 1 -32.98 32.50 -9.83
N LYS A 2 -32.07 31.55 -9.56
CA LYS A 2 -32.24 30.22 -8.93
C LYS A 2 -32.10 29.04 -9.92
N LYS A 3 -30.85 28.75 -10.28
CA LYS A 3 -30.37 27.39 -10.57
C LYS A 3 -29.07 27.22 -9.79
N LEU A 4 -29.21 26.82 -8.54
CA LEU A 4 -28.12 26.38 -7.68
C LEU A 4 -28.69 25.26 -6.82
N ILE A 5 -27.87 24.25 -6.57
CA ILE A 5 -28.13 23.05 -5.76
C ILE A 5 -28.75 21.89 -6.55
N LEU A 6 -27.90 21.19 -7.31
CA LEU A 6 -28.08 19.75 -7.59
C LEU A 6 -26.72 19.10 -7.83
N PHE A 7 -25.84 19.14 -6.82
CA PHE A 7 -24.53 18.48 -6.82
C PHE A 7 -24.12 18.06 -5.39
N SER A 8 -24.99 17.33 -4.68
CA SER A 8 -24.69 16.88 -3.32
C SER A 8 -25.16 15.45 -3.02
N SER A 9 -25.17 14.57 -4.03
CA SER A 9 -25.67 13.19 -3.85
C SER A 9 -24.79 12.13 -4.51
N ALA A 10 -23.58 12.49 -4.96
CA ALA A 10 -22.68 11.58 -5.67
C ALA A 10 -21.25 11.68 -5.14
N ALA A 11 -21.03 11.35 -3.85
CA ALA A 11 -19.69 11.08 -3.32
C ALA A 11 -19.73 10.43 -1.91
N VAL A 12 -20.67 9.53 -1.67
CA VAL A 12 -20.51 8.57 -0.55
C VAL A 12 -20.48 7.19 -1.18
N ILE A 13 -19.35 6.89 -1.84
CA ILE A 13 -18.96 5.51 -2.09
C ILE A 13 -18.57 4.97 -0.71
N LEU A 14 -19.57 4.49 0.03
CA LEU A 14 -19.39 3.66 1.20
C LEU A 14 -18.67 2.40 0.73
N ILE A 15 -17.39 2.32 1.05
CA ILE A 15 -16.55 1.15 0.83
C ILE A 15 -17.00 0.09 1.84
N LEU A 16 -18.06 -0.63 1.50
CA LEU A 16 -18.53 -1.79 2.25
C LEU A 16 -17.59 -2.96 1.95
N ASN A 17 -16.41 -2.97 2.60
CA ASN A 17 -15.60 -4.19 2.65
C ASN A 17 -16.30 -5.16 3.61
N SER A 18 -16.92 -6.20 3.08
CA SER A 18 -17.36 -7.31 3.91
C SER A 18 -16.11 -7.98 4.49
N CYS A 19 -16.11 -8.19 5.81
CA CYS A 19 -14.99 -8.84 6.49
C CYS A 19 -15.03 -10.34 6.21
N THR A 20 -14.30 -10.76 5.19
CA THR A 20 -13.99 -12.17 4.93
C THR A 20 -12.59 -12.49 5.44
N THR A 21 -12.30 -13.78 5.67
CA THR A 21 -10.95 -14.25 5.95
C THR A 21 -10.03 -13.78 4.83
N GLN A 22 -9.01 -12.98 5.12
CA GLN A 22 -8.01 -12.55 4.13
C GLN A 22 -6.64 -12.96 4.62
N MET A 23 -5.98 -13.86 3.89
CA MET A 23 -4.60 -14.27 4.18
C MET A 23 -3.59 -13.26 3.65
N TYR A 24 -3.91 -12.62 2.53
CA TYR A 24 -3.09 -11.59 1.93
C TYR A 24 -3.86 -10.27 1.77
N VAL A 25 -3.27 -9.18 2.25
CA VAL A 25 -3.72 -7.82 2.03
C VAL A 25 -2.53 -7.00 1.56
N SER A 26 -2.72 -6.31 0.45
CA SER A 26 -1.71 -5.44 -0.13
C SER A 26 -1.51 -4.20 0.75
N ASN A 27 -0.28 -3.99 1.22
CA ASN A 27 0.11 -2.73 1.87
C ASN A 27 0.22 -1.60 0.84
N ALA A 28 0.09 -0.34 1.29
CA ALA A 28 0.19 0.80 0.38
C ALA A 28 1.54 0.77 -0.38
N VAL A 29 1.53 1.24 -1.63
CA VAL A 29 2.73 1.29 -2.46
C VAL A 29 3.54 2.53 -2.11
N ASN A 30 4.80 2.34 -1.71
CA ASN A 30 5.73 3.43 -1.41
C ASN A 30 6.41 3.90 -2.70
N ALA A 31 5.84 4.93 -3.34
CA ALA A 31 6.40 5.54 -4.55
C ALA A 31 6.92 6.97 -4.26
N PRO A 32 8.15 7.14 -3.74
CA PRO A 32 8.65 8.43 -3.24
C PRO A 32 8.92 9.48 -4.34
N LEU A 33 9.06 9.06 -5.60
CA LEU A 33 9.46 9.89 -6.74
C LEU A 33 10.72 10.71 -6.45
N LEU A 34 11.78 10.08 -5.99
CA LEU A 34 13.01 10.81 -5.59
C LEU A 34 13.60 11.58 -6.79
N LYS A 35 14.06 12.81 -6.58
CA LYS A 35 14.62 13.69 -7.63
C LYS A 35 16.09 14.02 -7.40
N GLU A 36 16.56 14.03 -6.16
CA GLU A 36 17.94 14.44 -5.88
C GLU A 36 18.56 13.76 -4.66
N LYS A 37 19.89 13.73 -4.62
CA LYS A 37 20.64 13.21 -3.48
C LYS A 37 20.30 13.99 -2.20
N GLY A 38 20.02 13.26 -1.13
CA GLY A 38 19.67 13.81 0.18
C GLY A 38 18.18 14.11 0.34
N GLU A 39 17.34 13.82 -0.66
CA GLU A 39 15.88 13.88 -0.52
C GLU A 39 15.40 12.75 0.41
N VAL A 40 14.51 13.11 1.35
CA VAL A 40 13.87 12.18 2.28
C VAL A 40 12.35 12.30 2.14
N HIS A 41 11.70 11.17 1.89
CA HIS A 41 10.26 11.07 1.71
C HIS A 41 9.69 10.20 2.83
N ILE A 42 8.72 10.72 3.56
CA ILE A 42 8.00 10.03 4.64
C ILE A 42 6.52 10.06 4.28
N ASN A 43 5.85 8.93 4.36
CA ASN A 43 4.42 8.81 4.17
C ASN A 43 3.81 8.03 5.33
N VAL A 44 2.74 8.57 5.90
CA VAL A 44 1.97 7.95 6.98
C VAL A 44 0.53 7.82 6.53
N THR A 45 0.00 6.60 6.51
CA THR A 45 -1.40 6.30 6.18
C THR A 45 -2.13 5.75 7.41
N GLN A 46 -3.35 5.22 7.25
CA GLN A 46 -4.08 4.54 8.33
C GLN A 46 -3.31 3.34 8.88
N ASN A 47 -2.67 2.57 8.00
CA ASN A 47 -2.07 1.27 8.32
C ASN A 47 -0.58 1.21 8.00
N ASP A 48 -0.02 2.21 7.31
CA ASP A 48 1.35 2.19 6.81
C ASP A 48 2.20 3.35 7.34
N LEU A 49 3.46 3.03 7.65
CA LEU A 49 4.56 3.98 7.81
C LEU A 49 5.62 3.67 6.76
N GLN A 50 5.91 4.62 5.88
CA GLN A 50 6.79 4.44 4.75
C GLN A 50 7.83 5.54 4.72
N VAL A 51 9.10 5.16 4.55
CA VAL A 51 10.22 6.09 4.48
C VAL A 51 11.10 5.73 3.30
N ALA A 52 11.56 6.73 2.56
CA ALA A 52 12.54 6.57 1.50
C ALA A 52 13.58 7.69 1.54
N ALA A 53 14.80 7.39 1.12
CA ALA A 53 15.89 8.35 1.08
C ALA A 53 16.75 8.15 -0.17
N ALA A 54 17.13 9.26 -0.81
CA ALA A 54 18.07 9.28 -1.92
C ALA A 54 19.51 9.36 -1.39
N LEU A 55 20.21 8.22 -1.35
CA LEU A 55 21.59 8.15 -0.86
C LEU A 55 22.60 8.59 -1.94
N GLY A 56 22.22 8.53 -3.22
CA GLY A 56 23.03 8.95 -4.36
C GLY A 56 22.25 9.79 -5.36
N LYS A 57 22.85 10.06 -6.53
CA LYS A 57 22.21 10.83 -7.61
C LYS A 57 20.99 10.11 -8.21
N ASN A 58 21.06 8.78 -8.27
CA ASN A 58 20.04 7.92 -8.85
C ASN A 58 19.85 6.63 -8.04
N PHE A 59 20.26 6.64 -6.77
CA PHE A 59 20.20 5.48 -5.89
C PHE A 59 19.46 5.86 -4.62
N GLY A 60 18.42 5.08 -4.31
CA GLY A 60 17.57 5.28 -3.15
C GLY A 60 17.37 3.99 -2.37
N VAL A 61 16.96 4.16 -1.12
CA VAL A 61 16.54 3.07 -0.25
C VAL A 61 15.18 3.41 0.33
N MET A 62 14.42 2.39 0.71
CA MET A 62 13.15 2.57 1.39
C MET A 62 12.89 1.49 2.44
N ALA A 63 12.07 1.83 3.42
CA ALA A 63 11.57 0.94 4.44
C ALA A 63 10.07 1.16 4.60
N ASN A 64 9.31 0.07 4.73
CA ASN A 64 7.87 0.09 4.92
C ASN A 64 7.51 -0.71 6.17
N GLY A 65 6.60 -0.18 6.97
CA GLY A 65 5.91 -0.89 8.02
C GLY A 65 4.41 -0.85 7.74
N PHE A 66 3.75 -1.99 7.85
CA PHE A 66 2.29 -2.11 7.75
C PHE A 66 1.76 -2.78 9.00
N TYR A 67 0.66 -2.25 9.53
CA TYR A 67 -0.05 -2.77 10.68
C TYR A 67 -1.55 -2.65 10.49
N MET A 68 -2.27 -3.76 10.69
CA MET A 68 -3.71 -3.83 10.65
C MET A 68 -4.21 -4.48 11.93
N ASN A 69 -5.22 -3.87 12.54
CA ASN A 69 -5.93 -4.43 13.69
C ASN A 69 -7.42 -4.24 13.49
N TYR A 70 -8.14 -5.33 13.29
CA TYR A 70 -9.59 -5.32 13.21
C TYR A 70 -10.18 -6.18 14.33
N LYS A 71 -11.19 -5.64 15.01
CA LYS A 71 -11.90 -6.30 16.11
C LYS A 71 -13.39 -6.03 16.00
N ASP A 72 -14.19 -7.07 16.05
CA ASP A 72 -15.62 -7.00 16.25
C ASP A 72 -15.99 -7.75 17.54
N ASN A 73 -16.35 -6.97 18.55
CA ASN A 73 -16.69 -7.47 19.87
C ASN A 73 -18.03 -8.24 19.90
N SER A 74 -18.92 -8.02 18.92
CA SER A 74 -20.20 -8.71 18.87
C SER A 74 -20.05 -10.19 18.48
N THR A 75 -19.04 -10.50 17.68
CA THR A 75 -18.77 -11.85 17.12
C THR A 75 -17.49 -12.49 17.69
N ASN A 76 -16.80 -11.81 18.61
CA ASN A 76 -15.43 -12.11 19.07
C ASN A 76 -14.44 -12.32 17.90
N TYR A 77 -14.70 -11.64 16.78
CA TYR A 77 -13.86 -11.71 15.59
C TYR A 77 -12.69 -10.75 15.74
N LYS A 78 -11.49 -11.24 15.46
CA LYS A 78 -10.26 -10.43 15.45
C LYS A 78 -9.38 -10.83 14.28
N HIS A 79 -8.84 -9.86 13.58
CA HIS A 79 -7.93 -10.06 12.47
C HIS A 79 -6.79 -9.03 12.55
N ASP A 80 -5.57 -9.53 12.76
CA ASP A 80 -4.38 -8.70 12.88
C ASP A 80 -3.37 -9.06 11.78
N GLY A 81 -2.67 -8.05 11.29
CA GLY A 81 -1.57 -8.20 10.34
C GLY A 81 -0.43 -7.25 10.68
N ILE A 82 0.81 -7.71 10.54
CA ILE A 82 2.01 -6.88 10.61
C ILE A 82 2.98 -7.29 9.50
N LEU A 83 3.61 -6.31 8.86
CA LEU A 83 4.60 -6.52 7.82
C LEU A 83 5.69 -5.45 7.93
N GLY A 84 6.94 -5.86 7.80
CA GLY A 84 8.09 -4.97 7.66
C GLY A 84 8.86 -5.31 6.39
N GLU A 85 9.21 -4.30 5.59
CA GLU A 85 9.92 -4.44 4.33
C GLU A 85 11.06 -3.43 4.22
N ALA A 86 12.13 -3.81 3.51
CA ALA A 86 13.19 -2.91 3.09
C ALA A 86 13.48 -3.11 1.60
N ALA A 87 13.87 -2.03 0.93
CA ALA A 87 14.12 -2.03 -0.50
C ALA A 87 15.28 -1.08 -0.86
N ILE A 88 15.92 -1.41 -1.97
CA ILE A 88 16.87 -0.55 -2.65
C ILE A 88 16.39 -0.32 -4.08
N GLY A 89 16.76 0.80 -4.67
CA GLY A 89 16.25 1.14 -5.99
C GLY A 89 17.02 2.19 -6.72
N TYR A 90 16.66 2.31 -7.99
CA TYR A 90 17.16 3.32 -8.91
C TYR A 90 16.06 4.33 -9.18
N PHE A 91 16.39 5.61 -9.22
CA PHE A 91 15.45 6.67 -9.62
C PHE A 91 16.10 7.59 -10.64
N LYS A 92 15.30 8.16 -11.54
CA LYS A 92 15.75 9.08 -12.57
C LYS A 92 14.68 10.16 -12.81
N PRO A 93 14.94 11.40 -12.37
CA PRO A 93 14.14 12.53 -12.83
C PRO A 93 14.46 12.85 -14.29
N TYR A 94 13.44 13.29 -15.03
CA TYR A 94 13.52 13.78 -16.40
C TYR A 94 13.10 15.25 -16.46
N GLU A 95 13.41 15.89 -17.59
CA GLU A 95 12.84 17.19 -17.95
C GLU A 95 11.30 17.05 -18.02
N ASN A 96 10.56 18.09 -17.62
CA ASN A 96 9.09 18.09 -17.46
C ASN A 96 8.54 17.39 -16.20
N ASN A 97 9.27 17.39 -15.08
CA ASN A 97 8.79 16.88 -13.79
C ASN A 97 8.43 15.39 -13.74
N LEU A 98 8.74 14.63 -14.80
CA LEU A 98 8.59 13.19 -14.81
C LEU A 98 9.72 12.54 -14.00
N VAL A 99 9.38 11.48 -13.28
CA VAL A 99 10.31 10.66 -12.52
C VAL A 99 9.99 9.21 -12.81
N PHE A 100 11.01 8.46 -13.22
CA PHE A 100 10.97 7.01 -13.21
C PHE A 100 11.73 6.51 -12.00
N GLU A 101 11.20 5.52 -11.30
CA GLU A 101 11.93 4.80 -10.26
C GLU A 101 11.62 3.31 -10.32
N ALA A 102 12.54 2.50 -9.83
CA ALA A 102 12.37 1.06 -9.74
C ALA A 102 13.04 0.57 -8.47
N PHE A 103 12.25 -0.02 -7.59
CA PHE A 103 12.71 -0.60 -6.34
C PHE A 103 12.55 -2.11 -6.35
N VAL A 104 13.49 -2.81 -5.71
CA VAL A 104 13.38 -4.22 -5.39
C VAL A 104 13.59 -4.38 -3.88
N GLY A 105 12.76 -5.21 -3.26
CA GLY A 105 12.74 -5.33 -1.81
C GLY A 105 12.29 -6.69 -1.32
N ALA A 106 12.48 -6.86 -0.02
CA ALA A 106 12.07 -8.05 0.71
C ALA A 106 11.62 -7.67 2.12
N GLY A 107 10.80 -8.53 2.71
CA GLY A 107 10.24 -8.32 4.03
C GLY A 107 9.64 -9.58 4.63
N GLY A 108 9.18 -9.42 5.87
CA GLY A 108 8.56 -10.49 6.64
C GLY A 108 7.37 -9.95 7.42
N GLY A 109 6.36 -10.79 7.59
CA GLY A 109 5.14 -10.41 8.26
C GLY A 109 4.44 -11.60 8.90
N ARG A 110 3.39 -11.28 9.65
CA ARG A 110 2.52 -12.24 10.30
C ARG A 110 1.07 -11.80 10.14
N VAL A 111 0.21 -12.75 9.83
CA VAL A 111 -1.24 -12.62 9.90
C VAL A 111 -1.77 -13.52 11.01
N SER A 112 -2.74 -13.04 11.77
CA SER A 112 -3.41 -13.84 12.78
C SER A 112 -4.88 -13.52 12.83
N LYS A 113 -5.70 -14.56 12.99
CA LYS A 113 -7.15 -14.43 13.04
C LYS A 113 -7.69 -15.20 14.23
N GLN A 114 -8.77 -14.69 14.79
CA GLN A 114 -9.58 -15.34 15.80
C GLN A 114 -11.06 -15.16 15.45
N GLN A 115 -11.84 -16.23 15.52
CA GLN A 115 -13.26 -16.22 15.21
C GLN A 115 -14.01 -17.24 16.07
N THR A 116 -15.25 -16.94 16.40
CA THR A 116 -16.17 -17.89 17.05
C THR A 116 -16.83 -18.78 16.00
N PHE A 117 -16.81 -20.09 16.24
CA PHE A 117 -17.59 -21.07 15.50
C PHE A 117 -18.63 -21.70 16.43
N THR A 118 -19.70 -22.23 15.86
CA THR A 118 -20.74 -22.95 16.60
C THR A 118 -20.77 -24.40 16.12
N ASP A 119 -20.69 -25.35 17.05
CA ASP A 119 -20.78 -26.77 16.72
C ASP A 119 -22.23 -27.21 16.44
N ASN A 120 -22.40 -28.47 16.03
CA ASN A 120 -23.71 -29.07 15.79
C ASN A 120 -24.61 -29.15 17.04
N ASN A 121 -24.04 -28.96 18.23
CA ASN A 121 -24.73 -28.97 19.52
C ASN A 121 -25.05 -27.56 20.03
N ASN A 122 -24.91 -26.52 19.18
CA ASN A 122 -25.06 -25.10 19.53
C ASN A 122 -24.08 -24.59 20.59
N ASN A 123 -22.93 -25.25 20.79
CA ASN A 123 -21.86 -24.72 21.62
C ASN A 123 -20.95 -23.84 20.78
N SER A 124 -20.75 -22.60 21.23
CA SER A 124 -19.79 -21.68 20.63
C SER A 124 -18.39 -21.93 21.18
N TYR A 125 -17.40 -22.01 20.30
CA TYR A 125 -16.00 -22.14 20.66
C TYR A 125 -15.13 -21.20 19.82
N LEU A 126 -13.97 -20.88 20.38
CA LEU A 126 -13.02 -19.97 19.76
C LEU A 126 -12.01 -20.75 18.93
N ALA A 127 -11.89 -20.38 17.66
CA ALA A 127 -10.84 -20.86 16.78
C ALA A 127 -9.88 -19.73 16.44
N ASN A 128 -8.62 -20.06 16.24
CA ASN A 128 -7.61 -19.10 15.82
C ASN A 128 -6.60 -19.72 14.85
N PHE A 129 -5.93 -18.86 14.10
CA PHE A 129 -4.73 -19.23 13.36
C PHE A 129 -3.68 -18.12 13.40
N ASN A 130 -2.44 -18.51 13.19
CA ASN A 130 -1.30 -17.63 12.96
C ASN A 130 -0.52 -18.14 11.75
N ALA A 131 -0.17 -17.23 10.83
CA ALA A 131 0.67 -17.55 9.70
C ALA A 131 1.80 -16.52 9.57
N ASN A 132 3.03 -17.00 9.43
CA ASN A 132 4.18 -16.16 9.11
C ASN A 132 4.45 -16.23 7.62
N ALA A 133 4.84 -15.10 7.04
CA ALA A 133 5.15 -15.02 5.61
C ALA A 133 6.37 -14.16 5.35
N THR A 134 7.09 -14.52 4.29
CA THR A 134 8.13 -13.69 3.68
C THR A 134 7.63 -13.17 2.35
N LYS A 135 7.94 -11.92 2.04
CA LYS A 135 7.53 -11.24 0.81
C LYS A 135 8.76 -10.71 0.08
N PHE A 136 8.79 -10.88 -1.22
CA PHE A 136 9.72 -10.22 -2.15
C PHE A 136 8.91 -9.39 -3.14
N PHE A 137 9.43 -8.26 -3.59
CA PHE A 137 8.74 -7.48 -4.60
C PHE A 137 9.70 -6.73 -5.52
N ILE A 138 9.22 -6.43 -6.72
CA ILE A 138 9.77 -5.43 -7.62
C ILE A 138 8.68 -4.41 -7.95
N GLN A 139 9.06 -3.15 -7.97
CA GLN A 139 8.14 -2.04 -8.10
C GLN A 139 8.76 -0.97 -9.01
N PRO A 140 8.53 -1.05 -10.33
CA PRO A 140 8.74 0.07 -11.22
C PRO A 140 7.58 1.07 -11.05
N ASP A 141 7.92 2.35 -11.04
CA ASP A 141 6.99 3.46 -10.91
C ASP A 141 7.31 4.52 -11.95
N ILE A 142 6.25 5.15 -12.46
CA ILE A 142 6.37 6.36 -13.26
C ILE A 142 5.42 7.41 -12.69
N GLY A 143 5.93 8.61 -12.46
CA GLY A 143 5.13 9.68 -11.90
C GLY A 143 5.52 11.06 -12.37
N TYR A 144 4.56 11.96 -12.27
CA TYR A 144 4.74 13.39 -12.46
C TYR A 144 4.79 14.06 -11.09
N LYS A 145 5.88 14.78 -10.76
CA LYS A 145 6.12 15.36 -9.43
C LYS A 145 6.35 16.85 -9.47
N THR A 146 5.47 17.62 -8.85
CA THR A 146 5.59 19.09 -8.78
C THR A 146 5.61 19.60 -7.34
N LYS A 147 5.68 20.93 -7.16
CA LYS A 147 5.54 21.55 -5.84
C LYS A 147 4.14 21.37 -5.25
N TYR A 148 3.11 21.19 -6.09
CA TYR A 148 1.70 21.24 -5.66
C TYR A 148 0.99 19.89 -5.75
N PHE A 149 1.36 19.12 -6.77
CA PHE A 149 0.64 17.93 -7.18
C PHE A 149 1.58 16.85 -7.68
N ASP A 150 1.31 15.61 -7.28
CA ASP A 150 1.95 14.43 -7.83
C ASP A 150 0.91 13.42 -8.32
N ALA A 151 1.20 12.75 -9.43
CA ALA A 151 0.45 11.61 -9.92
C ALA A 151 1.42 10.48 -10.25
N VAL A 152 1.14 9.27 -9.77
CA VAL A 152 2.03 8.12 -9.92
C VAL A 152 1.24 6.90 -10.35
N PHE A 153 1.81 6.14 -11.28
CA PHE A 153 1.39 4.78 -11.60
C PHE A 153 2.47 3.79 -11.18
N SER A 154 2.05 2.75 -10.47
CA SER A 154 2.90 1.80 -9.77
C SER A 154 2.45 0.35 -9.98
N PRO A 155 2.95 -0.35 -11.00
CA PRO A 155 2.74 -1.78 -11.17
C PRO A 155 3.70 -2.60 -10.28
N ARG A 156 3.36 -2.79 -8.99
CA ARG A 156 4.14 -3.65 -8.09
C ARG A 156 3.88 -5.12 -8.40
N PHE A 157 4.93 -5.93 -8.39
CA PHE A 157 4.84 -7.39 -8.47
C PHE A 157 5.43 -7.99 -7.20
N SER A 158 4.66 -8.83 -6.53
CA SER A 158 5.01 -9.40 -5.23
C SER A 158 5.02 -10.93 -5.29
N ALA A 159 5.94 -11.55 -4.57
CA ALA A 159 5.99 -12.99 -4.33
C ALA A 159 5.98 -13.23 -2.82
N VAL A 160 4.97 -13.97 -2.34
CA VAL A 160 4.71 -14.23 -0.92
C VAL A 160 4.82 -15.73 -0.66
N LYS A 161 5.58 -16.08 0.37
CA LYS A 161 5.76 -17.44 0.83
C LYS A 161 5.38 -17.53 2.30
N TYR A 162 4.37 -18.32 2.63
CA TYR A 162 4.07 -18.65 4.02
C TYR A 162 5.09 -19.66 4.53
N THR A 163 5.70 -19.36 5.66
CA THR A 163 6.80 -20.14 6.26
C THR A 163 6.35 -20.95 7.46
N SER A 164 5.26 -20.54 8.12
CA SER A 164 4.61 -21.33 9.17
C SER A 164 3.11 -21.05 9.18
N PHE A 165 2.34 -22.04 9.61
CA PHE A 165 0.90 -21.95 9.80
C PHE A 165 0.50 -22.82 11.00
N ASP A 166 -0.02 -22.17 12.03
CA ASP A 166 -0.48 -22.82 13.26
C ASP A 166 -1.94 -22.48 13.46
N GLN A 167 -2.78 -23.50 13.69
CA GLN A 167 -4.22 -23.34 13.93
C GLN A 167 -4.62 -24.03 15.24
N THR A 168 -5.59 -23.44 15.94
CA THR A 168 -6.23 -24.06 17.11
C THR A 168 -7.74 -24.07 16.92
N ASN A 169 -8.37 -25.24 17.12
CA ASN A 169 -9.81 -25.45 17.06
C ASN A 169 -10.47 -24.97 15.75
N TYR A 170 -9.73 -24.89 14.64
CA TYR A 170 -10.32 -24.48 13.36
C TYR A 170 -11.03 -25.69 12.71
N PRO A 171 -12.31 -25.58 12.30
CA PRO A 171 -13.02 -26.70 11.68
C PRO A 171 -12.34 -27.13 10.38
N GLU A 172 -12.17 -28.44 10.14
CA GLU A 172 -11.51 -28.94 8.93
C GLU A 172 -12.20 -28.50 7.64
N VAL A 173 -13.53 -28.44 7.64
CA VAL A 173 -14.34 -27.97 6.49
C VAL A 173 -14.03 -26.50 6.18
N GLU A 174 -13.89 -25.67 7.22
CA GLU A 174 -13.57 -24.24 7.07
C GLU A 174 -12.12 -24.04 6.64
N LEU A 175 -11.19 -24.85 7.16
CA LEU A 175 -9.79 -24.85 6.68
C LEU A 175 -9.71 -25.18 5.19
N HIS A 176 -10.47 -26.17 4.73
CA HIS A 176 -10.50 -26.55 3.33
C HIS A 176 -11.13 -25.45 2.46
N ASN A 177 -12.28 -24.90 2.88
CA ASN A 177 -13.00 -23.85 2.13
C ASN A 177 -12.24 -22.51 2.06
N ASP A 178 -11.44 -22.19 3.08
CA ASP A 178 -10.60 -21.00 3.12
C ASP A 178 -9.19 -21.23 2.55
N TYR A 179 -8.90 -22.44 2.03
CA TYR A 179 -7.58 -22.86 1.54
C TYR A 179 -6.45 -22.72 2.58
N LEU A 180 -6.79 -22.94 3.85
CA LEU A 180 -5.93 -22.81 5.02
C LEU A 180 -5.36 -24.16 5.48
N ASP A 181 -5.19 -25.13 4.59
CA ASP A 181 -4.45 -26.35 4.93
C ASP A 181 -2.94 -26.19 4.64
N ASN A 182 -2.12 -26.95 5.36
CA ASN A 182 -0.67 -26.86 5.25
C ASN A 182 -0.14 -27.13 3.84
N ASN A 183 -0.81 -27.98 3.05
CA ASN A 183 -0.34 -28.33 1.71
C ASN A 183 -0.62 -27.20 0.71
N ASN A 184 -1.77 -26.54 0.83
CA ASN A 184 -2.20 -25.47 -0.04
C ASN A 184 -1.58 -24.11 0.34
N LEU A 185 -1.29 -23.86 1.62
CA LEU A 185 -0.73 -22.60 2.08
C LEU A 185 0.81 -22.58 2.14
N LEU A 186 1.43 -23.62 2.71
CA LEU A 186 2.89 -23.64 2.92
C LEU A 186 3.66 -24.18 1.73
N GLY A 187 3.02 -24.90 0.81
CA GLY A 187 3.65 -25.49 -0.39
C GLY A 187 3.98 -24.45 -1.47
N PRO A 188 3.01 -23.63 -1.91
CA PRO A 188 3.20 -22.68 -3.00
C PRO A 188 4.03 -21.43 -2.65
N ILE A 189 4.45 -20.71 -3.68
CA ILE A 189 4.76 -19.28 -3.63
C ILE A 189 3.60 -18.58 -4.33
N PHE A 190 2.96 -17.62 -3.67
CA PHE A 190 1.87 -16.84 -4.23
C PHE A 190 2.43 -15.58 -4.87
N MET A 191 2.13 -15.36 -6.15
CA MET A 191 2.58 -14.19 -6.90
C MET A 191 1.40 -13.27 -7.15
N PHE A 192 1.61 -11.97 -6.98
CA PHE A 192 0.60 -10.95 -7.15
C PHE A 192 1.07 -9.84 -8.08
N ALA A 193 0.18 -9.39 -8.96
CA ALA A 193 0.29 -8.09 -9.62
C ALA A 193 -0.58 -7.08 -8.87
N GLU A 194 0.03 -5.97 -8.48
CA GLU A 194 -0.59 -4.94 -7.64
C GLU A 194 -0.47 -3.56 -8.31
N PRO A 195 -1.18 -3.31 -9.43
CA PRO A 195 -1.18 -2.01 -10.06
C PRO A 195 -1.89 -0.99 -9.17
N ALA A 196 -1.24 0.15 -8.94
CA ALA A 196 -1.76 1.23 -8.12
C ALA A 196 -1.62 2.60 -8.79
N VAL A 197 -2.56 3.48 -8.49
CA VAL A 197 -2.52 4.90 -8.82
C VAL A 197 -2.44 5.70 -7.53
N THR A 198 -1.50 6.62 -7.46
CA THR A 198 -1.31 7.53 -6.33
C THR A 198 -1.48 8.97 -6.77
N LEU A 199 -2.31 9.72 -6.06
CA LEU A 199 -2.48 11.14 -6.23
C LEU A 199 -2.05 11.86 -4.95
N ARG A 200 -1.27 12.92 -5.08
CA ARG A 200 -0.86 13.75 -3.96
C ARG A 200 -1.17 15.20 -4.24
N GLY A 201 -1.81 15.89 -3.29
CA GLY A 201 -2.10 17.32 -3.39
C GLY A 201 -1.64 18.05 -2.14
N GLY A 202 -1.01 19.21 -2.30
CA GLY A 202 -0.56 20.02 -1.17
C GLY A 202 0.43 21.09 -1.60
N TYR A 203 1.41 21.37 -0.75
CA TYR A 203 2.42 22.40 -1.02
C TYR A 203 3.80 21.99 -0.50
N LYS A 204 4.76 21.96 -1.42
CA LYS A 204 6.18 21.65 -1.19
C LYS A 204 6.35 20.41 -0.30
N PHE A 205 6.77 20.63 0.93
CA PHE A 205 7.19 19.60 1.87
C PHE A 205 6.04 18.78 2.42
N VAL A 206 4.79 19.24 2.31
CA VAL A 206 3.63 18.55 2.91
C VAL A 206 2.53 18.37 1.86
N LYS A 207 2.08 17.13 1.68
CA LYS A 207 0.98 16.78 0.77
C LYS A 207 0.06 15.74 1.40
N LEU A 208 -1.22 15.82 1.07
CA LEU A 208 -2.17 14.73 1.30
C LEU A 208 -2.05 13.73 0.16
N GLN A 209 -2.04 12.45 0.48
CA GLN A 209 -1.98 11.34 -0.46
C GLN A 209 -3.30 10.57 -0.46
N PHE A 210 -3.78 10.24 -1.65
CA PHE A 210 -4.76 9.20 -1.88
C PHE A 210 -4.15 8.15 -2.80
N GLN A 211 -4.35 6.88 -2.49
CA GLN A 211 -3.90 5.77 -3.32
C GLN A 211 -5.01 4.74 -3.45
N TYR A 212 -5.17 4.22 -4.65
CA TYR A 212 -6.04 3.09 -4.96
C TYR A 212 -5.26 2.08 -5.77
N GLY A 213 -5.35 0.81 -5.41
CA GLY A 213 -4.71 -0.27 -6.13
C GLY A 213 -5.54 -1.54 -6.14
N LEU A 214 -5.22 -2.40 -7.10
CA LEU A 214 -5.80 -3.73 -7.24
C LEU A 214 -4.81 -4.78 -6.72
N THR A 215 -5.31 -5.96 -6.43
CA THR A 215 -4.50 -7.14 -6.07
C THR A 215 -4.95 -8.30 -6.93
N ILE A 216 -4.08 -8.76 -7.81
CA ILE A 216 -4.40 -9.82 -8.77
C ILE A 216 -3.50 -11.00 -8.47
N ASN A 217 -4.08 -12.12 -8.02
CA ASN A 217 -3.35 -13.38 -7.89
C ASN A 217 -2.94 -13.89 -9.28
N MET A 218 -1.65 -14.09 -9.49
CA MET A 218 -1.05 -14.58 -10.73
C MET A 218 -0.71 -16.08 -10.66
N THR A 219 -1.05 -16.76 -9.57
CA THR A 219 -0.75 -18.17 -9.37
C THR A 219 -1.99 -19.04 -9.54
N PRO A 220 -1.82 -20.31 -9.96
CA PRO A 220 -2.94 -21.25 -10.07
C PRO A 220 -3.55 -21.65 -8.72
N ASN A 221 -2.80 -21.45 -7.63
CA ASN A 221 -3.26 -21.82 -6.29
C ASN A 221 -4.13 -20.71 -5.73
N ASP A 222 -5.30 -21.09 -5.23
CA ASP A 222 -6.20 -20.19 -4.57
C ASP A 222 -5.67 -19.79 -3.20
N ILE A 223 -5.80 -18.51 -2.88
CA ILE A 223 -5.56 -17.96 -1.56
C ILE A 223 -6.57 -16.84 -1.34
N LYS A 224 -7.17 -16.79 -0.16
CA LYS A 224 -8.04 -15.67 0.19
C LYS A 224 -7.22 -14.38 0.29
N HIS A 225 -7.50 -13.41 -0.57
CA HIS A 225 -6.86 -12.10 -0.55
C HIS A 225 -7.88 -10.98 -0.75
N ALA A 226 -7.51 -9.76 -0.36
CA ALA A 226 -8.30 -8.57 -0.74
C ALA A 226 -8.10 -8.28 -2.23
N ASP A 227 -9.17 -8.00 -2.98
CA ASP A 227 -9.10 -7.70 -4.43
C ASP A 227 -8.54 -6.29 -4.72
N ASN A 228 -8.65 -5.39 -3.76
CA ASN A 228 -8.17 -4.02 -3.86
C ASN A 228 -7.69 -3.50 -2.51
N PHE A 229 -7.04 -2.34 -2.56
CA PHE A 229 -6.70 -1.57 -1.36
C PHE A 229 -6.82 -0.08 -1.67
N SER A 230 -7.09 0.69 -0.62
CA SER A 230 -7.02 2.15 -0.69
C SER A 230 -6.34 2.69 0.56
N SER A 231 -5.65 3.82 0.40
CA SER A 231 -5.05 4.52 1.54
C SER A 231 -5.22 6.03 1.40
N LEU A 232 -5.35 6.68 2.55
CA LEU A 232 -5.29 8.13 2.68
C LEU A 232 -4.15 8.46 3.65
N GLY A 233 -3.25 9.33 3.23
CA GLY A 233 -2.04 9.59 4.02
C GLY A 233 -1.57 11.02 3.99
N LEU A 234 -0.62 11.30 4.86
CA LEU A 234 0.15 12.53 4.89
C LEU A 234 1.58 12.22 4.45
N VAL A 235 2.04 12.97 3.46
CA VAL A 235 3.39 12.89 2.91
C VAL A 235 4.19 14.09 3.39
N ILE A 236 5.36 13.83 3.95
CA ILE A 236 6.39 14.81 4.25
C ILE A 236 7.58 14.54 3.33
N ASN A 237 7.92 15.50 2.46
CA ASN A 237 9.06 15.39 1.57
C ASN A 237 10.07 16.52 1.85
N ILE A 238 11.25 16.15 2.31
CA ILE A 238 12.35 17.07 2.60
C ILE A 238 13.30 17.06 1.40
N ALA A 239 13.28 18.14 0.63
CA ALA A 239 14.09 18.27 -0.59
C ALA A 239 14.52 19.72 -0.83
N LYS A 240 15.71 19.92 -1.41
CA LYS A 240 16.28 21.21 -1.79
C LYS A 240 15.67 21.75 -3.09
N TRP A 241 15.29 20.89 -4.03
CA TRP A 241 14.74 21.29 -5.34
C TRP A 241 13.46 22.14 -5.23
N TYR A 242 12.74 22.07 -4.10
CA TYR A 242 11.60 22.96 -3.82
C TYR A 242 11.95 24.46 -3.82
N ASN A 243 13.21 24.80 -3.54
CA ASN A 243 13.66 26.18 -3.43
C ASN A 243 14.28 26.73 -4.73
N ASN A 244 14.74 25.86 -5.64
CA ASN A 244 15.48 26.29 -6.84
C ASN A 244 14.58 26.88 -7.93
N ASN A 245 13.30 26.49 -8.01
CA ASN A 245 12.40 26.96 -9.08
C ASN A 245 11.77 28.34 -8.83
N ASN A 246 12.08 29.02 -7.72
CA ASN A 246 11.63 30.40 -7.53
C ASN A 246 12.26 31.37 -8.56
N ASN A 247 13.36 30.96 -9.21
CA ASN A 247 14.01 31.77 -10.25
C ASN A 247 13.34 31.66 -11.63
N GLU A 248 12.58 30.60 -11.91
CA GLU A 248 11.81 30.49 -13.16
C GLU A 248 10.50 31.28 -13.10
N ASP A 249 9.82 31.25 -11.95
CA ASP A 249 8.61 32.04 -11.72
C ASP A 249 8.89 33.56 -11.78
N VAL A 250 10.07 34.01 -11.31
CA VAL A 250 10.54 35.41 -11.45
C VAL A 250 10.85 35.76 -12.90
N LYS A 251 11.52 34.88 -13.66
CA LYS A 251 11.81 35.11 -15.08
C LYS A 251 10.55 35.21 -15.95
N ILE A 252 9.52 34.41 -15.67
CA ILE A 252 8.23 34.48 -16.37
C ILE A 252 7.48 35.77 -16.02
N GLN A 253 7.59 36.26 -14.78
CA GLN A 253 7.02 37.56 -14.38
C GLN A 253 7.78 38.76 -14.96
N GLU A 254 9.09 38.67 -15.13
CA GLU A 254 9.87 39.71 -15.80
C GLU A 254 9.61 39.74 -17.31
N MET A 255 9.44 38.59 -17.97
CA MET A 255 9.07 38.53 -19.39
C MET A 255 7.66 39.10 -19.66
N LYS A 256 6.73 38.99 -18.71
CA LYS A 256 5.38 39.58 -18.81
C LYS A 256 5.31 41.07 -18.50
N LYS A 257 6.42 41.70 -18.08
CA LYS A 257 6.50 43.15 -17.82
C LYS A 257 7.11 43.94 -18.98
N VAL A 258 7.49 43.27 -20.07
CA VAL A 258 8.11 43.89 -21.25
C VAL A 258 7.13 44.08 -22.42
N ASP A 259 5.85 43.71 -22.23
CA ASP A 259 4.76 43.96 -23.19
C ASP A 259 3.80 45.07 -22.70
#